data_AF-A0A841UQE4-F1
#
_entry.id   AF-A0A841UQE4-F1
#
_cell.length_a   1.000
_cell.length_b   1.000
_cell.length_c   1.000
_cell.angle_alpha   90.00
_cell.angle_beta   90.00
_cell.angle_gamma   90.00
#
_symmetry.space_group_name_H-M   'P 1'
#
loop_
_entity.id
_entity.type
_entity.pdbx_description
1 polymer ?
#
loop_
_entity_poly.entity_id
_entity_poly.type
_entity_poly.pdbx_seq_one_letter_code
_entity_poly.pdbx_strand_id
1 'polypeptide(L)'
;MATTSEDVWRLLAELATAQAELTAAQKETDKQLKEVSQQQKETDRQLKETDRQQKKTDKQLKELGQQIGGLGAKFGSFTEGLALPSMETILRQRFGMEVISPSVRVSKDGQHLEIDVLAYTNGELNTA
;
A
#
# COMPACT_ATOMS: atom_id res chain seq x y z
N MET A 1 -44.40 1.25 67.22
CA MET A 1 -43.16 1.53 67.98
C MET A 1 -42.70 2.92 67.58
N ALA A 2 -42.52 3.83 68.53
CA ALA A 2 -42.07 5.19 68.24
C ALA A 2 -40.56 5.17 68.04
N THR A 3 -40.09 5.69 66.92
CA THR A 3 -38.66 5.89 66.64
C THR A 3 -38.08 6.77 67.74
N THR A 4 -37.08 6.26 68.45
CA THR A 4 -36.47 7.04 69.54
C THR A 4 -35.50 8.05 68.97
N SER A 5 -35.17 9.10 69.75
CA SER A 5 -34.12 10.06 69.36
C SER A 5 -32.78 9.39 69.09
N GLU A 6 -32.49 8.27 69.76
CA GLU A 6 -31.28 7.46 69.58
C GLU A 6 -31.24 6.77 68.21
N ASP A 7 -32.38 6.25 67.74
CA ASP A 7 -32.49 5.67 66.39
C ASP A 7 -32.24 6.72 65.29
N VAL A 8 -32.69 7.96 65.50
CA VAL A 8 -32.44 9.08 64.56
C VAL A 8 -30.95 9.42 64.50
N TRP A 9 -30.26 9.47 65.63
CA TRP A 9 -28.81 9.73 65.67
C TRP A 9 -28.00 8.61 65.03
N ARG A 10 -28.41 7.34 65.22
CA ARG A 10 -27.78 6.20 64.55
C ARG A 10 -27.90 6.32 63.03
N LEU A 11 -29.10 6.58 62.52
CA LEU A 11 -29.33 6.76 61.07
C LEU A 11 -28.55 7.95 60.50
N LEU A 12 -28.41 9.04 61.25
CA LEU A 12 -27.63 10.19 60.82
C LEU A 12 -26.13 9.87 60.73
N ALA A 13 -25.60 9.08 61.68
CA ALA A 13 -24.21 8.62 61.64
C ALA A 13 -23.94 7.66 60.48
N GLU A 14 -24.87 6.74 60.20
CA GLU A 14 -24.81 5.86 59.03
C GLU A 14 -24.85 6.66 57.72
N LEU A 15 -25.74 7.66 57.62
CA LEU A 15 -25.84 8.54 56.45
C LEU A 15 -24.56 9.35 56.23
N ALA A 16 -23.98 9.91 57.29
CA ALA A 16 -22.72 10.65 57.22
C ALA A 16 -21.58 9.75 56.73
N THR A 17 -21.54 8.50 57.18
CA THR A 17 -20.55 7.50 56.75
C THR A 17 -20.72 7.16 55.28
N ALA A 18 -21.95 6.84 54.85
CA ALA A 18 -22.27 6.56 53.45
C ALA A 18 -21.95 7.76 52.52
N GLN A 19 -22.17 8.99 52.98
CA GLN A 19 -21.83 10.20 52.22
C GLN A 19 -20.31 10.37 52.08
N ALA A 20 -19.54 10.07 53.13
CA ALA A 20 -18.08 10.11 53.08
C ALA A 20 -17.52 9.06 52.11
N GLU A 21 -18.04 7.84 52.15
CA GLU A 21 -17.67 6.75 51.22
C GLU A 21 -18.01 7.10 49.77
N LEU A 22 -19.21 7.66 49.52
CA LEU A 22 -19.60 8.11 48.19
C LEU A 22 -18.67 9.19 47.65
N THR A 23 -18.29 10.15 48.50
CA THR A 23 -17.35 11.22 48.13
C THR A 23 -15.97 10.66 47.82
N ALA A 24 -15.51 9.64 48.55
CA ALA A 24 -14.25 8.96 48.28
C ALA A 24 -14.30 8.19 46.95
N ALA A 25 -15.37 7.45 46.70
CA ALA A 25 -15.59 6.73 45.45
C ALA A 25 -15.63 7.68 44.24
N GLN A 26 -16.33 8.81 44.34
CA GLN A 26 -16.36 9.84 43.29
C GLN A 26 -14.96 10.39 42.97
N LYS A 27 -14.16 10.69 44.00
CA LYS A 27 -12.77 11.15 43.80
C LYS A 27 -11.91 10.10 43.11
N GLU A 28 -12.13 8.82 43.40
CA GLU A 28 -11.40 7.73 42.74
C GLU A 28 -11.83 7.57 41.28
N THR A 29 -13.13 7.65 41.00
CA THR A 29 -13.65 7.67 39.62
C THR A 29 -13.09 8.85 38.82
N ASP A 30 -13.01 10.05 39.41
CA ASP A 30 -12.42 11.22 38.75
C ASP A 30 -10.94 11.02 38.39
N LYS A 31 -10.18 10.32 39.24
CA LYS A 31 -8.78 9.97 38.94
C LYS A 31 -8.70 8.97 37.79
N GLN A 32 -9.51 7.91 37.83
CA GLN A 32 -9.56 6.91 36.76
C GLN A 32 -9.96 7.53 35.41
N LEU A 33 -10.95 8.44 35.40
CA LEU A 33 -11.34 9.16 34.19
C LEU A 33 -10.21 10.04 33.64
N LYS A 34 -9.43 10.70 34.50
CA LYS A 34 -8.26 11.46 34.07
C LYS A 34 -7.19 10.56 33.47
N GLU A 35 -6.93 9.41 34.06
CA GLU A 35 -5.97 8.44 33.56
C GLU A 35 -6.39 7.88 32.18
N VAL A 36 -7.65 7.47 32.04
CA VAL A 36 -8.20 7.01 30.76
C VAL A 36 -8.11 8.11 29.69
N SER A 37 -8.42 9.36 30.04
CA SER A 37 -8.29 10.49 29.11
C SER A 37 -6.83 10.71 28.65
N GLN A 38 -5.86 10.50 29.54
CA GLN A 38 -4.44 10.59 29.18
C GLN A 38 -4.01 9.43 28.29
N GLN A 39 -4.42 8.20 28.61
CA GLN A 39 -4.14 7.03 27.79
C GLN A 39 -4.72 7.19 26.38
N GLN A 40 -5.96 7.68 26.27
CA GLN A 40 -6.60 7.91 24.98
C GLN A 40 -5.85 8.95 24.12
N LYS A 41 -5.35 10.04 24.74
CA LYS A 41 -4.51 11.02 24.04
C LYS A 41 -3.20 10.43 23.55
N GLU A 42 -2.61 9.50 24.30
CA GLU A 42 -1.38 8.83 23.90
C GLU A 42 -1.64 7.83 22.76
N THR A 43 -2.73 7.07 22.84
CA THR A 43 -3.19 6.21 21.73
C THR A 43 -3.42 7.02 20.46
N ASP A 44 -4.10 8.17 20.54
CA ASP A 44 -4.32 9.05 19.39
C ASP A 44 -3.01 9.54 18.75
N ARG A 45 -1.98 9.81 19.57
CA ARG A 45 -0.65 10.20 19.07
C ARG A 45 0.04 9.04 18.36
N GLN A 46 0.00 7.85 18.95
CA GLN A 46 0.58 6.64 18.36
C GLN A 46 -0.09 6.31 17.03
N LEU A 47 -1.42 6.38 16.95
CA LEU A 47 -2.17 6.17 15.72
C LEU A 47 -1.77 7.16 14.61
N LYS A 48 -1.61 8.45 14.96
CA LYS A 48 -1.14 9.47 14.00
C LYS A 48 0.28 9.19 13.51
N GLU A 49 1.16 8.69 14.36
CA GLU A 49 2.52 8.33 13.97
C GLU A 49 2.53 7.09 13.08
N THR A 50 1.74 6.07 13.39
CA THR A 50 1.56 4.89 12.55
C THR A 50 1.01 5.26 11.16
N ASP A 51 0.01 6.14 11.07
CA ASP A 51 -0.51 6.62 9.77
C ASP A 51 0.56 7.33 8.93
N ARG A 52 1.43 8.13 9.57
CA ARG A 52 2.55 8.78 8.88
C ARG A 52 3.58 7.77 8.37
N GLN A 53 3.90 6.76 9.17
CA GLN A 53 4.83 5.70 8.77
C GLN A 53 4.27 4.87 7.62
N GLN A 54 2.99 4.50 7.66
CA GLN A 54 2.33 3.79 6.56
C GLN A 54 2.40 4.60 5.25
N LYS A 55 2.07 5.90 5.30
CA LYS A 55 2.18 6.79 4.12
C LYS A 55 3.60 6.88 3.57
N LYS A 56 4.62 6.80 4.41
CA LYS A 56 6.02 6.78 3.97
C LYS A 56 6.35 5.45 3.29
N THR A 57 5.94 4.33 3.87
CA THR A 57 6.11 2.99 3.29
C THR A 57 5.42 2.88 1.94
N ASP A 58 4.19 3.38 1.81
CA ASP A 58 3.45 3.36 0.54
C ASP A 58 4.19 4.10 -0.58
N LYS A 59 4.80 5.26 -0.27
CA LYS A 59 5.62 6.00 -1.23
C LYS A 59 6.85 5.21 -1.65
N GLN A 60 7.55 4.60 -0.69
CA GLN A 60 8.73 3.78 -0.97
C GLN A 60 8.38 2.56 -1.82
N LEU A 61 7.26 1.89 -1.55
CA LEU A 61 6.77 0.77 -2.35
C LEU A 61 6.42 1.19 -3.77
N LYS A 62 5.80 2.36 -3.95
CA LYS A 62 5.51 2.90 -5.28
C LYS A 62 6.77 3.21 -6.08
N GLU A 63 7.76 3.85 -5.45
CA GLU A 63 9.06 4.13 -6.07
C GLU A 63 9.80 2.84 -6.44
N LEU A 64 9.81 1.85 -5.54
CA LEU A 64 10.39 0.54 -5.80
C LEU A 64 9.69 -0.17 -6.97
N GLY A 65 8.36 -0.13 -7.03
CA GLY A 65 7.59 -0.69 -8.14
C GLY A 65 7.95 -0.04 -9.48
N GLN A 66 8.15 1.28 -9.50
CA GLN A 66 8.62 1.99 -10.70
C GLN A 66 10.03 1.58 -11.12
N GLN A 67 10.94 1.42 -10.15
CA GLN A 67 12.31 0.97 -10.43
C GLN A 67 12.33 -0.45 -10.98
N ILE A 68 11.57 -1.37 -10.38
CA ILE A 68 11.46 -2.76 -10.84
C ILE A 68 10.85 -2.82 -12.24
N GLY A 69 9.77 -2.07 -12.50
CA GLY A 69 9.18 -1.97 -13.84
C GLY A 69 10.18 -1.42 -14.87
N GLY A 70 10.94 -0.39 -14.50
CA GLY A 70 12.00 0.18 -15.33
C GLY A 70 13.14 -0.81 -15.62
N LEU A 71 13.50 -1.65 -14.65
CA LEU A 71 14.47 -2.74 -14.85
C LEU A 71 13.90 -3.79 -15.83
N GLY A 72 12.65 -4.22 -15.66
CA GLY A 72 12.00 -5.16 -16.57
C GLY A 72 12.02 -4.68 -18.03
N ALA A 73 11.67 -3.42 -18.27
CA ALA A 73 11.73 -2.82 -19.60
C ALA A 73 13.16 -2.82 -20.18
N LYS A 74 14.17 -2.49 -19.36
CA LYS A 74 15.58 -2.53 -19.78
C LYS A 74 16.03 -3.95 -20.12
N PHE A 75 15.66 -4.95 -19.31
CA PHE A 75 15.99 -6.35 -19.58
C PHE A 75 15.36 -6.85 -20.89
N GLY A 76 14.11 -6.47 -21.18
CA GLY A 76 13.46 -6.75 -22.47
C GLY A 76 14.26 -6.19 -23.64
N SER A 77 14.50 -4.88 -23.63
CA SER A 77 15.28 -4.20 -24.69
C SER A 77 16.70 -4.74 -24.85
N PHE A 78 17.35 -5.12 -23.75
CA PHE A 78 18.69 -5.71 -23.78
C PHE A 78 18.68 -7.10 -24.41
N THR A 79 17.71 -7.94 -24.05
CA THR A 79 17.58 -9.30 -24.60
C THR A 79 17.27 -9.26 -26.10
N GLU A 80 16.38 -8.37 -26.53
CA GLU A 80 16.10 -8.11 -27.95
C GLU A 80 17.36 -7.65 -28.69
N GLY A 81 18.12 -6.71 -28.12
CA GLY A 81 19.38 -6.23 -28.68
C GLY A 81 20.44 -7.34 -28.84
N LEU A 82 20.48 -8.31 -27.92
CA LEU A 82 21.36 -9.47 -28.03
C LEU A 82 20.87 -10.50 -29.06
N ALA A 83 19.55 -10.65 -29.22
CA ALA A 83 18.94 -11.61 -30.14
C ALA A 83 18.97 -11.13 -31.60
N LEU A 84 18.88 -9.81 -31.82
CA LEU A 84 18.74 -9.20 -33.15
C LEU A 84 19.85 -9.61 -34.15
N PRO A 85 21.16 -9.59 -33.82
CA PRO A 85 22.21 -9.95 -34.79
C PRO A 85 22.11 -11.40 -35.28
N SER A 86 21.80 -12.32 -34.37
CA SER A 86 21.61 -13.74 -34.69
C SER A 86 20.37 -13.95 -35.54
N MET A 87 19.28 -13.25 -35.22
CA MET A 87 18.04 -13.30 -35.98
C MET A 87 18.21 -12.72 -37.39
N GLU A 88 18.89 -11.57 -37.54
CA GLU A 88 19.21 -10.99 -38.85
C GLU A 88 20.01 -11.95 -39.72
N THR A 89 20.99 -12.64 -39.12
CA THR A 89 21.79 -13.66 -39.82
C THR A 89 20.90 -14.78 -40.35
N ILE A 90 20.00 -15.31 -39.52
CA ILE A 90 19.07 -16.37 -39.90
C ILE A 90 18.11 -15.90 -41.01
N LEU A 91 17.51 -14.71 -40.86
CA LEU A 91 16.54 -14.16 -41.82
C LEU A 91 17.18 -13.94 -43.20
N ARG A 92 18.43 -13.44 -43.26
CA ARG A 92 19.14 -13.26 -44.53
C ARG A 92 19.61 -14.58 -45.13
N GLN A 93 20.33 -15.39 -44.35
CA GLN A 93 21.07 -16.52 -44.90
C GLN A 93 20.19 -17.76 -45.11
N ARG A 94 19.21 -17.99 -44.24
CA ARG A 94 18.37 -19.18 -44.29
C ARG A 94 17.04 -18.92 -44.98
N PHE A 95 16.47 -17.74 -44.79
CA PHE A 95 15.14 -17.40 -45.31
C PHE A 95 15.17 -16.45 -46.51
N GLY A 96 16.35 -15.96 -46.93
CA GLY A 96 16.47 -15.12 -48.13
C GLY A 96 15.76 -13.77 -48.02
N MET A 97 15.55 -13.27 -46.80
CA MET A 97 14.89 -11.97 -46.59
C MET A 97 15.83 -10.82 -47.00
N GLU A 98 15.31 -9.90 -47.81
CA GLU A 98 16.07 -8.76 -48.34
C GLU A 98 15.96 -7.54 -47.42
N VAL A 99 14.74 -7.25 -46.96
CA VAL A 99 14.44 -6.15 -46.05
C VAL A 99 14.16 -6.72 -44.67
N ILE A 100 14.87 -6.20 -43.67
CA ILE A 100 14.66 -6.52 -42.25
C ILE A 100 14.49 -5.20 -41.53
N SER A 101 13.36 -5.04 -40.83
CA SER A 101 12.98 -3.84 -40.08
C SER A 101 12.65 -4.24 -38.65
N PRO A 102 13.55 -4.00 -37.69
CA PRO A 102 13.25 -4.21 -36.27
C PRO A 102 12.35 -3.10 -35.71
N SER A 103 11.64 -3.41 -34.62
CA SER A 103 10.84 -2.48 -33.82
C SER A 103 9.79 -1.70 -34.63
N VAL A 104 9.02 -2.41 -35.46
CA VAL A 104 7.96 -1.79 -36.27
C VAL A 104 6.74 -1.56 -35.39
N ARG A 105 6.34 -0.29 -35.27
CA ARG A 105 5.16 0.13 -34.50
C ARG A 105 4.11 0.70 -35.44
N VAL A 106 2.90 0.14 -35.37
CA VAL A 106 1.75 0.56 -36.17
C VAL A 106 0.68 1.11 -35.23
N SER A 107 0.16 2.29 -35.55
CA SER A 107 -0.95 2.90 -34.80
C SER A 107 -2.05 3.30 -35.78
N LYS A 108 -3.27 2.77 -35.60
CA LYS A 108 -4.42 3.07 -36.45
C LYS A 108 -5.71 2.98 -35.65
N ASP A 109 -6.58 3.98 -35.77
CA ASP A 109 -7.90 4.02 -35.13
C ASP A 109 -7.86 3.75 -33.60
N GLY A 110 -6.82 4.24 -32.93
CA GLY A 110 -6.60 4.04 -31.49
C GLY A 110 -6.08 2.65 -31.10
N GLN A 111 -5.83 1.77 -32.07
CA GLN A 111 -5.19 0.47 -31.86
C GLN A 111 -3.69 0.58 -32.13
N HIS A 112 -2.89 -0.05 -31.27
CA HIS A 112 -1.44 -0.09 -31.36
C HIS A 112 -0.98 -1.54 -31.54
N LEU A 113 -0.15 -1.79 -32.54
CA LEU A 113 0.51 -3.06 -32.80
C LEU A 113 2.01 -2.81 -32.81
N GLU A 114 2.75 -3.63 -32.08
CA GLU A 114 4.20 -3.69 -32.11
C GLU A 114 4.62 -5.03 -32.73
N ILE A 115 5.55 -4.95 -33.68
CA ILE A 115 6.16 -6.10 -34.35
C ILE A 115 7.65 -6.01 -34.05
N ASP A 116 8.17 -7.01 -33.33
CA ASP A 116 9.58 -7.04 -32.91
C ASP A 116 10.52 -6.99 -34.11
N VAL A 117 10.23 -7.77 -35.17
CA VAL A 117 10.90 -7.71 -36.46
C VAL A 117 9.94 -8.00 -37.61
N LEU A 118 9.93 -7.12 -38.61
CA LEU A 118 9.29 -7.34 -39.90
C LEU A 118 10.35 -7.63 -40.95
N ALA A 119 10.29 -8.80 -41.59
CA ALA A 119 11.18 -9.16 -42.67
C ALA A 119 10.38 -9.56 -43.92
N TYR A 120 10.82 -9.08 -45.09
CA TYR A 120 10.17 -9.38 -46.36
C TYR A 120 11.17 -9.33 -47.52
N THR A 121 10.80 -9.97 -48.61
CA THR A 121 11.49 -9.92 -49.91
C THR A 121 10.46 -9.62 -50.99
N ASN A 122 10.86 -8.88 -52.04
CA ASN A 122 9.98 -8.47 -53.14
C ASN A 122 10.40 -9.11 -54.48
N GLY A 123 10.95 -10.33 -54.43
CA GLY A 123 11.32 -11.16 -55.60
C GLY A 123 10.44 -12.41 -55.78
N GLU A 124 10.71 -13.20 -56.84
CA GLU A 124 9.94 -14.42 -57.18
C GLU A 124 10.14 -15.61 -56.22
N LEU A 125 11.02 -15.51 -55.23
CA LEU A 125 11.46 -16.67 -54.45
C LEU A 125 10.53 -17.00 -53.29
N ASN A 126 9.51 -17.81 -53.60
CA ASN A 126 8.85 -18.72 -52.68
C ASN A 126 9.33 -20.15 -52.98
N THR A 127 10.57 -20.47 -52.61
CA THR A 127 11.04 -21.86 -52.56
C THR A 127 11.24 -22.25 -51.11
N ALA A 128 10.14 -22.67 -50.48
CA ALA A 128 10.15 -23.48 -49.26
C ALA A 128 10.70 -24.89 -49.57
#